data_AF-A0A7K0CA95-F1
#
_entry.id   AF-A0A7K0CA95-F1
#
_cell.length_a   1.000
_cell.length_b   1.000
_cell.length_c   1.000
_cell.angle_alpha   90.00
_cell.angle_beta   90.00
_cell.angle_gamma   90.00
#
_symmetry.space_group_name_H-M   'P 1'
#
loop_
_entity.id
_entity.type
_entity.pdbx_description
1 polymer ?
#
loop_
_entity_poly.entity_id
_entity_poly.type
_entity_poly.pdbx_seq_one_letter_code
_entity_poly.pdbx_strand_id
1 'polypeptide(L)'
;MSARARAATAAVDQLPADPGLLVLEYELERVALGEADDDALEAWTVTVVHPGSDEDDEDAGGIGRLELVRLCQGGGHSPARAADDFGDAAARIAAVVFDAASGRYSAAFRSAVSSADGDLLLVGGVELDPLWKGAGLEAVLAAEAIAVLGRGCCAVAVTDDGVGDWTALGFTAFRKGVSLLDLARAGAAELRAAGRRRLAELSAAYEG
;
A
#
# COMPACT_ATOMS: atom_id res chain seq x y z
N MET A 1 -12.65 7.94 -28.14
CA MET A 1 -12.69 7.73 -26.67
C MET A 1 -13.15 6.30 -26.39
N SER A 2 -12.38 5.52 -25.63
CA SER A 2 -12.80 4.18 -25.19
C SER A 2 -13.85 4.27 -24.07
N ALA A 3 -14.72 3.26 -23.95
CA ALA A 3 -15.75 3.20 -22.91
C ALA A 3 -15.18 3.35 -21.48
N ARG A 4 -13.97 2.81 -21.24
CA ARG A 4 -13.25 2.93 -19.96
C ARG A 4 -12.86 4.36 -19.61
N ALA A 5 -12.49 5.17 -20.61
CA ALA A 5 -12.14 6.58 -20.41
C ALA A 5 -13.38 7.41 -20.03
N ARG A 6 -14.54 7.13 -20.66
CA ARG A 6 -15.79 7.83 -20.38
C ARG A 6 -16.36 7.49 -19.00
N ALA A 7 -16.22 6.23 -18.58
CA ALA A 7 -16.61 5.79 -17.24
C ALA A 7 -15.72 6.40 -16.15
N ALA A 8 -14.41 6.53 -16.40
CA ALA A 8 -13.50 7.19 -15.47
C ALA A 8 -13.82 8.67 -15.28
N THR A 9 -14.13 9.41 -16.35
CA THR A 9 -14.54 10.82 -16.25
C THR A 9 -15.85 10.97 -15.46
N ALA A 10 -16.88 10.16 -15.77
CA ALA A 10 -18.15 10.22 -15.04
C ALA A 10 -18.04 9.84 -13.55
N ALA A 11 -17.02 9.06 -13.17
CA ALA A 11 -16.74 8.74 -11.78
C ALA A 11 -16.02 9.90 -11.06
N VAL A 12 -15.22 10.69 -11.77
CA VAL A 12 -14.55 11.89 -11.22
C VAL A 12 -15.57 12.98 -10.91
N ASP A 13 -16.56 13.20 -11.79
CA ASP A 13 -17.62 14.21 -11.61
C ASP A 13 -18.51 13.92 -10.37
N GLN A 14 -18.44 12.70 -9.83
CA GLN A 14 -19.21 12.26 -8.67
C GLN A 14 -18.43 12.38 -7.35
N LEU A 15 -17.15 12.77 -7.40
CA LEU A 15 -16.35 12.91 -6.19
C LEU A 15 -16.87 14.06 -5.31
N PRO A 16 -16.87 13.91 -3.98
CA PRO A 16 -17.38 14.94 -3.08
C PRO A 16 -16.58 16.25 -3.13
N ALA A 17 -15.28 16.17 -3.45
CA ALA A 17 -14.39 17.32 -3.56
C ALA A 17 -13.19 16.98 -4.47
N ASP A 18 -12.34 17.98 -4.74
CA ASP A 18 -11.17 17.82 -5.60
C ASP A 18 -10.19 16.80 -4.99
N PRO A 19 -9.92 15.66 -5.66
CA PRO A 19 -8.95 14.68 -5.17
C PRO A 19 -7.52 15.22 -5.11
N GLY A 20 -7.19 16.29 -5.84
CA GLY A 20 -5.89 16.96 -5.80
C GLY A 20 -5.53 17.56 -4.44
N LEU A 21 -6.52 17.80 -3.59
CA LEU A 21 -6.35 18.38 -2.25
C LEU A 21 -6.08 17.35 -1.17
N LEU A 22 -6.24 16.06 -1.46
CA LEU A 22 -6.08 15.00 -0.46
C LEU A 22 -4.66 14.94 0.09
N VAL A 23 -4.58 14.69 1.40
CA VAL A 23 -3.34 14.57 2.17
C VAL A 23 -3.29 13.19 2.82
N LEU A 24 -2.08 12.64 2.97
CA LEU A 24 -1.84 11.40 3.70
C LEU A 24 -1.14 11.72 5.02
N GLU A 25 -1.73 11.26 6.11
CA GLU A 25 -1.16 11.33 7.47
C GLU A 25 -0.70 9.95 7.89
N TYR A 26 0.48 9.84 8.49
CA TYR A 26 1.15 8.58 8.77
C TYR A 26 1.29 8.37 10.27
N GLU A 27 0.75 7.28 10.77
CA GLU A 27 0.84 6.88 12.17
C GLU A 27 1.47 5.50 12.29
N LEU A 28 2.53 5.40 13.10
CA LEU A 28 3.16 4.14 13.46
C LEU A 28 2.38 3.51 14.62
N GLU A 29 1.79 2.36 14.39
CA GLU A 29 1.08 1.62 15.42
C GLU A 29 2.05 0.80 16.26
N ARG A 30 1.91 0.92 17.58
CA ARG A 30 2.59 0.03 18.52
C ARG A 30 1.80 -1.26 18.64
N VAL A 31 2.17 -2.25 17.84
CA VAL A 31 1.64 -3.61 17.96
C VAL A 31 2.39 -4.28 19.11
N ALA A 32 1.67 -4.71 20.14
CA ALA A 32 2.23 -5.57 21.16
C ALA A 32 2.32 -6.99 20.58
N LEU A 33 3.43 -7.30 19.92
CA LEU A 33 3.77 -8.68 19.61
C LEU A 33 4.35 -9.32 20.88
N GLY A 34 4.52 -10.64 20.93
CA GLY A 34 5.25 -11.23 22.05
C GLY A 34 6.63 -10.56 22.21
N GLU A 35 7.17 -10.45 23.44
CA GLU A 35 8.42 -9.71 23.77
C GLU A 35 9.64 -10.00 22.85
N ALA A 36 9.62 -11.10 22.10
CA ALA A 36 10.67 -11.53 21.19
C ALA A 36 10.43 -11.15 19.72
N ASP A 37 9.40 -10.39 19.35
CA ASP A 37 9.07 -10.12 17.94
C ASP A 37 8.81 -8.63 17.64
N ASP A 38 8.90 -7.73 18.64
CA ASP A 38 8.57 -6.29 18.51
C ASP A 38 9.41 -5.55 17.44
N ASP A 39 10.65 -5.97 17.18
CA ASP A 39 11.51 -5.34 16.15
C ASP A 39 11.39 -5.99 14.76
N ALA A 40 10.62 -7.08 14.63
CA ALA A 40 10.47 -7.82 13.37
C ALA A 40 9.42 -7.19 12.43
N LEU A 41 8.61 -6.26 12.94
CA LEU A 41 7.45 -5.73 12.25
C LEU A 41 7.17 -4.27 12.62
N GLU A 42 6.87 -3.43 11.64
CA GLU A 42 6.31 -2.10 11.85
C GLU A 42 4.94 -2.01 11.18
N ALA A 43 3.88 -1.74 11.94
CA ALA A 43 2.54 -1.54 11.41
C ALA A 43 2.24 -0.04 11.29
N TRP A 44 1.66 0.34 10.17
CA TRP A 44 1.36 1.72 9.85
C TRP A 44 -0.10 1.86 9.44
N THR A 45 -0.78 2.80 10.10
CA THR A 45 -2.05 3.34 9.62
C THR A 45 -1.76 4.64 8.88
N VAL A 46 -2.25 4.73 7.65
CA VAL A 46 -2.16 5.96 6.83
C VAL A 46 -3.55 6.50 6.58
N THR A 47 -3.89 7.61 7.21
CA THR A 47 -5.21 8.25 7.08
C THR A 47 -5.22 9.17 5.87
N VAL A 48 -6.28 9.10 5.07
CA VAL A 48 -6.52 9.97 3.92
C VAL A 48 -7.40 11.12 4.38
N VAL A 49 -6.89 12.34 4.30
CA VAL A 49 -7.56 13.54 4.83
C VAL A 49 -7.88 14.49 3.69
N HIS A 50 -9.08 15.09 3.72
CA HIS A 50 -9.41 16.23 2.87
C HIS A 50 -9.29 17.53 3.69
N PRO A 51 -8.41 18.48 3.34
CA PRO A 51 -8.24 19.70 4.11
C PRO A 51 -9.51 20.55 4.05
N GLY A 52 -10.10 20.87 5.21
CA GLY A 52 -11.30 21.70 5.32
C GLY A 52 -12.59 20.94 5.66
N SER A 53 -12.53 19.66 6.01
CA SER A 53 -13.55 19.08 6.88
C SER A 53 -13.49 19.74 8.25
N ASP A 54 -14.65 20.07 8.83
CA ASP A 54 -14.75 20.88 10.04
C ASP A 54 -13.89 20.32 11.19
N GLU A 55 -12.98 21.16 11.72
CA GLU A 55 -12.03 20.82 12.79
C GLU A 55 -12.70 20.47 14.13
N ASP A 56 -14.02 20.68 14.24
CA ASP A 56 -14.83 20.44 15.44
C ASP A 56 -15.42 19.01 15.52
N ASP A 57 -15.29 18.19 14.48
CA ASP A 57 -15.64 16.77 14.52
C ASP A 57 -14.35 15.94 14.68
N GLU A 58 -14.23 15.23 15.81
CA GLU A 58 -13.09 14.33 16.10
C GLU A 58 -12.91 13.22 15.03
N ASP A 59 -13.91 13.02 14.17
CA ASP A 59 -13.92 12.06 13.05
C ASP A 59 -13.92 12.70 11.63
N ALA A 60 -14.05 14.03 11.49
CA ALA A 60 -14.40 14.64 10.18
C ALA A 60 -13.25 14.72 9.16
N GLY A 61 -12.00 14.54 9.55
CA GLY A 61 -10.84 14.63 8.66
C GLY A 61 -10.72 13.47 7.66
N GLY A 62 -10.90 12.25 8.17
CA GLY A 62 -10.50 11.02 7.50
C GLY A 62 -11.54 10.50 6.53
N ILE A 63 -11.28 10.59 5.23
CA ILE A 63 -12.14 10.04 4.16
C ILE A 63 -11.75 8.60 3.79
N GLY A 64 -10.80 8.01 4.50
CA GLY A 64 -10.28 6.69 4.24
C GLY A 64 -8.97 6.40 4.97
N ARG A 65 -8.51 5.15 4.85
CA ARG A 65 -7.33 4.62 5.52
C ARG A 65 -6.64 3.56 4.67
N LEU A 66 -5.32 3.51 4.79
CA LEU A 66 -4.49 2.42 4.28
C LEU A 66 -3.79 1.74 5.46
N GLU A 67 -3.75 0.42 5.42
CA GLU A 67 -3.00 -0.39 6.37
C GLU A 67 -1.76 -0.93 5.67
N LEU A 68 -0.58 -0.61 6.21
CA LEU A 68 0.70 -1.08 5.68
C LEU A 68 1.52 -1.75 6.79
N VAL A 69 2.23 -2.80 6.43
CA VAL A 69 3.07 -3.54 7.37
C VAL A 69 4.44 -3.76 6.78
N ARG A 70 5.49 -3.38 7.50
CA ARG A 70 6.86 -3.68 7.13
C ARG A 70 7.34 -4.89 7.91
N LEU A 71 7.88 -5.89 7.22
CA LEU A 71 8.53 -7.06 7.80
C LEU A 71 10.06 -6.91 7.72
N CYS A 72 10.70 -6.80 8.89
CA CYS A 72 12.10 -6.40 9.04
C CYS A 72 13.07 -7.61 9.02
N GLN A 73 13.95 -7.70 8.02
CA GLN A 73 14.87 -8.85 7.84
C GLN A 73 16.09 -8.84 8.79
N GLY A 74 16.40 -7.71 9.43
CA GLY A 74 17.66 -7.49 10.13
C GLY A 74 17.66 -7.75 11.65
N GLY A 75 16.50 -7.93 12.27
CA GLY A 75 16.34 -7.84 13.74
C GLY A 75 16.70 -9.08 14.55
N GLY A 76 17.19 -10.17 13.94
CA GLY A 76 17.45 -11.44 14.63
C GLY A 76 16.18 -12.24 14.99
N HIS A 77 15.00 -11.65 14.77
CA HIS A 77 13.68 -12.24 14.97
C HIS A 77 13.06 -12.67 13.63
N SER A 78 12.06 -13.55 13.66
CA SER A 78 11.48 -14.14 12.46
C SER A 78 10.33 -13.28 11.92
N PRO A 79 10.48 -12.64 10.74
CA PRO A 79 9.42 -11.79 10.22
C PRO A 79 8.17 -12.58 9.83
N ALA A 80 8.34 -13.87 9.50
CA ALA A 80 7.22 -14.76 9.24
C ALA A 80 6.38 -15.04 10.48
N ARG A 81 7.03 -15.16 11.65
CA ARG A 81 6.33 -15.36 12.93
C ARG A 81 5.58 -14.09 13.34
N ALA A 82 6.22 -12.93 13.25
CA ALA A 82 5.59 -11.65 13.52
C ALA A 82 4.37 -11.41 12.60
N ALA A 83 4.47 -11.80 11.33
CA ALA A 83 3.35 -11.73 10.39
C ALA A 83 2.19 -12.66 10.76
N ASP A 84 2.47 -13.88 11.24
CA ASP A 84 1.46 -14.82 11.74
C ASP A 84 0.71 -14.26 12.96
N ASP A 85 1.43 -13.61 13.89
CA ASP A 85 0.84 -12.99 15.08
C ASP A 85 0.07 -11.71 14.74
N PHE A 86 0.45 -11.00 13.67
CA PHE A 86 -0.22 -9.77 13.24
C PHE A 86 -1.57 -10.03 12.56
N GLY A 87 -1.65 -10.97 11.61
CA GLY A 87 -2.93 -11.32 10.99
C GLY A 87 -2.84 -12.09 9.67
N ASP A 88 -4.00 -12.60 9.22
CA ASP A 88 -4.12 -13.58 8.14
C ASP A 88 -3.50 -13.15 6.80
N ALA A 89 -3.65 -11.88 6.42
CA ALA A 89 -3.10 -11.38 5.16
C ALA A 89 -1.56 -11.34 5.21
N ALA A 90 -1.00 -10.87 6.33
CA ALA A 90 0.44 -10.84 6.56
C ALA A 90 1.01 -12.26 6.63
N ALA A 91 0.36 -13.15 7.41
CA ALA A 91 0.68 -14.57 7.50
C ALA A 91 0.73 -15.25 6.11
N ARG A 92 -0.30 -15.00 5.28
CA ARG A 92 -0.39 -15.57 3.93
C ARG A 92 0.76 -15.10 3.03
N ILE A 93 1.05 -13.80 3.03
CA ILE A 93 2.17 -13.25 2.25
C ILE A 93 3.49 -13.83 2.77
N ALA A 94 3.69 -13.85 4.09
CA ALA A 94 4.91 -14.33 4.71
C ALA A 94 5.19 -15.80 4.37
N ALA A 95 4.17 -16.67 4.43
CA ALA A 95 4.27 -18.08 4.06
C ALA A 95 4.67 -18.33 2.59
N VAL A 96 4.51 -17.33 1.72
CA VAL A 96 4.87 -17.41 0.29
C VAL A 96 6.23 -16.79 0.02
N VAL A 97 6.58 -15.72 0.73
CA VAL A 97 7.79 -14.93 0.50
C VAL A 97 8.98 -15.49 1.27
N PHE A 98 8.78 -15.97 2.50
CA PHE A 98 9.84 -16.46 3.38
C PHE A 98 9.98 -17.98 3.32
N ASP A 99 11.19 -18.46 3.55
CA ASP A 99 11.49 -19.86 3.77
C ASP A 99 11.31 -20.19 5.25
N ALA A 100 10.39 -21.10 5.57
CA ALA A 100 10.02 -21.42 6.95
C ALA A 100 11.18 -22.03 7.77
N ALA A 101 12.16 -22.68 7.13
CA ALA A 101 13.28 -23.31 7.82
C ALA A 101 14.35 -22.29 8.22
N SER A 102 14.63 -21.31 7.35
CA SER A 102 15.69 -20.33 7.56
C SER A 102 15.20 -18.98 8.09
N GLY A 103 13.90 -18.68 7.99
CA GLY A 103 13.33 -17.36 8.32
C GLY A 103 13.73 -16.25 7.34
N ARG A 104 14.47 -16.59 6.27
CA ARG A 104 14.94 -15.63 5.24
C ARG A 104 14.02 -15.66 4.04
N TYR A 105 14.17 -14.71 3.11
CA TYR A 105 13.47 -14.77 1.83
C TYR A 105 13.69 -16.11 1.10
N SER A 106 12.62 -16.67 0.55
CA SER A 106 12.65 -17.92 -0.23
C SER A 106 13.43 -17.77 -1.53
N ALA A 107 13.97 -18.87 -2.06
CA ALA A 107 14.66 -18.86 -3.35
C ALA A 107 13.75 -18.39 -4.50
N ALA A 108 12.46 -18.65 -4.40
CA ALA A 108 11.47 -18.19 -5.36
C ALA A 108 11.32 -16.66 -5.34
N PHE A 109 11.19 -16.08 -4.15
CA PHE A 109 11.08 -14.62 -4.00
C PHE A 109 12.35 -13.93 -4.52
N ARG A 110 13.53 -14.40 -4.10
CA ARG A 110 14.81 -13.82 -4.54
C ARG A 110 15.02 -13.89 -6.06
N SER A 111 14.38 -14.83 -6.75
CA SER A 111 14.42 -14.93 -8.21
C SER A 111 13.43 -14.00 -8.91
N ALA A 112 12.39 -13.55 -8.20
CA ALA A 112 11.32 -12.70 -8.74
C ALA A 112 11.64 -11.20 -8.63
N VAL A 113 12.45 -10.81 -7.64
CA VAL A 113 12.87 -9.41 -7.42
C VAL A 113 14.31 -9.19 -7.85
N SER A 114 14.64 -7.96 -8.25
CA SER A 114 15.98 -7.60 -8.73
C SER A 114 17.02 -7.54 -7.61
N SER A 115 16.59 -7.26 -6.39
CA SER A 115 17.38 -7.40 -5.17
C SER A 115 16.50 -7.90 -4.04
N ALA A 116 17.06 -8.73 -3.16
CA ALA A 116 16.42 -9.18 -1.93
C ALA A 116 17.11 -8.57 -0.69
N ASP A 117 17.78 -7.43 -0.88
CA ASP A 117 18.42 -6.66 0.18
C ASP A 117 17.44 -5.62 0.72
N GLY A 118 17.11 -5.73 2.01
CA GLY A 118 16.15 -4.86 2.69
C GLY A 118 14.90 -5.62 3.12
N ASP A 119 13.91 -4.85 3.53
CA ASP A 119 12.68 -5.36 4.15
C ASP A 119 11.58 -5.62 3.12
N LEU A 120 10.46 -6.18 3.57
CA LEU A 120 9.26 -6.36 2.75
C LEU A 120 8.16 -5.44 3.25
N LEU A 121 7.60 -4.60 2.38
CA LEU A 121 6.38 -3.84 2.70
C LEU A 121 5.15 -4.62 2.22
N LEU A 122 4.11 -4.66 3.02
CA LEU A 122 2.81 -5.24 2.70
C LEU A 122 1.80 -4.10 2.65
N VAL A 123 0.87 -4.16 1.70
CA VAL A 123 -0.35 -3.34 1.73
C VAL A 123 -1.49 -4.25 2.13
N GLY A 124 -1.99 -4.10 3.36
CA GLY A 124 -3.05 -4.90 3.95
C GLY A 124 -4.43 -4.52 3.43
N GLY A 125 -4.64 -3.24 3.13
CA GLY A 125 -5.90 -2.76 2.59
C GLY A 125 -5.87 -1.27 2.25
N VAL A 126 -6.79 -0.87 1.37
CA VAL A 126 -7.11 0.53 1.08
C VAL A 126 -8.62 0.67 1.18
N GLU A 127 -9.06 1.40 2.20
CA GLU A 127 -10.46 1.67 2.43
C GLU A 127 -10.71 3.16 2.24
N LEU A 128 -11.62 3.48 1.34
CA LEU A 128 -12.12 4.84 1.17
C LEU A 128 -13.59 4.87 1.52
N ASP A 129 -14.08 6.03 1.91
CA ASP A 129 -15.50 6.30 1.98
C ASP A 129 -16.17 5.97 0.64
N PRO A 130 -17.39 5.38 0.63
CA PRO A 130 -18.05 4.95 -0.59
C PRO A 130 -18.17 6.02 -1.67
N LEU A 131 -18.28 7.29 -1.28
CA LEU A 131 -18.39 8.43 -2.20
C LEU A 131 -17.08 8.73 -2.94
N TRP A 132 -15.93 8.29 -2.42
CA TRP A 132 -14.61 8.50 -3.02
C TRP A 132 -14.13 7.31 -3.86
N LYS A 133 -14.92 6.23 -3.97
CA LYS A 133 -14.56 5.03 -4.72
C LYS A 133 -14.83 5.16 -6.22
N GLY A 134 -14.16 4.32 -7.01
CA GLY A 134 -14.48 4.11 -8.43
C GLY A 134 -13.73 5.02 -9.42
N ALA A 135 -13.06 6.07 -8.93
CA ALA A 135 -12.14 6.90 -9.73
C ALA A 135 -10.72 6.31 -9.82
N GLY A 136 -10.45 5.21 -9.09
CA GLY A 136 -9.13 4.59 -8.99
C GLY A 136 -8.18 5.31 -8.03
N LEU A 137 -8.73 6.05 -7.06
CA LEU A 137 -7.97 6.76 -6.03
C LEU A 137 -7.19 5.81 -5.13
N GLU A 138 -7.72 4.61 -4.89
CA GLU A 138 -7.10 3.60 -4.02
C GLU A 138 -5.66 3.28 -4.45
N ALA A 139 -5.46 3.05 -5.75
CA ALA A 139 -4.14 2.78 -6.31
C ALA A 139 -3.21 4.01 -6.26
N VAL A 140 -3.76 5.22 -6.46
CA VAL A 140 -2.98 6.46 -6.42
C VAL A 140 -2.47 6.74 -5.00
N LEU A 141 -3.35 6.62 -4.01
CA LEU A 141 -3.03 6.84 -2.60
C LEU A 141 -2.07 5.76 -2.09
N ALA A 142 -2.26 4.50 -2.49
CA ALA A 142 -1.33 3.43 -2.17
C ALA A 142 0.07 3.69 -2.76
N ALA A 143 0.16 4.18 -4.00
CA ALA A 143 1.45 4.54 -4.61
C ALA A 143 2.16 5.65 -3.84
N GLU A 144 1.43 6.65 -3.35
CA GLU A 144 1.99 7.71 -2.51
C GLU A 144 2.51 7.18 -1.17
N ALA A 145 1.73 6.34 -0.49
CA ALA A 145 2.13 5.72 0.78
C ALA A 145 3.35 4.79 0.60
N ILE A 146 3.34 3.94 -0.44
CA ILE A 146 4.46 3.06 -0.79
C ILE A 146 5.74 3.87 -1.05
N ALA A 147 5.65 5.02 -1.71
CA ALA A 147 6.84 5.82 -1.97
C ALA A 147 7.49 6.40 -0.70
N VAL A 148 6.72 6.57 0.37
CA VAL A 148 7.20 7.02 1.68
C VAL A 148 7.70 5.82 2.50
N LEU A 149 6.84 4.83 2.72
CA LEU A 149 7.09 3.70 3.63
C LEU A 149 7.93 2.58 3.00
N GLY A 150 8.04 2.53 1.68
CA GLY A 150 8.86 1.54 0.96
C GLY A 150 10.36 1.80 1.04
N ARG A 151 10.81 2.87 1.70
CA ARG A 151 12.23 3.17 1.88
C ARG A 151 12.90 2.12 2.76
N GLY A 152 13.94 1.48 2.22
CA GLY A 152 14.62 0.36 2.88
C GLY A 152 13.97 -1.00 2.63
N CYS A 153 12.87 -1.04 1.88
CA CYS A 153 12.25 -2.27 1.42
C CYS A 153 12.80 -2.66 0.04
N CYS A 154 12.95 -3.96 -0.19
CA CYS A 154 13.33 -4.51 -1.49
C CYS A 154 12.13 -4.67 -2.43
N ALA A 155 10.95 -4.89 -1.87
CA ALA A 155 9.70 -5.07 -2.60
C ALA A 155 8.47 -4.70 -1.77
N VAL A 156 7.34 -4.58 -2.46
CA VAL A 156 6.01 -4.51 -1.86
C VAL A 156 5.21 -5.74 -2.25
N ALA A 157 4.43 -6.29 -1.32
CA ALA A 157 3.54 -7.41 -1.55
C ALA A 157 2.08 -7.02 -1.26
N VAL A 158 1.17 -7.54 -2.07
CA VAL A 158 -0.28 -7.46 -1.86
C VAL A 158 -0.90 -8.82 -2.11
N THR A 159 -2.09 -9.04 -1.54
CA THR A 159 -2.93 -10.16 -1.92
C THR A 159 -3.84 -9.77 -3.08
N ASP A 160 -4.09 -10.72 -3.99
CA ASP A 160 -4.88 -10.49 -5.21
C ASP A 160 -6.39 -10.32 -4.92
N ASP A 161 -6.84 -10.69 -3.72
CA ASP A 161 -8.20 -10.45 -3.21
C ASP A 161 -8.38 -9.04 -2.61
N GLY A 162 -7.32 -8.22 -2.61
CA GLY A 162 -7.36 -6.83 -2.16
C GLY A 162 -8.12 -5.88 -3.11
N VAL A 163 -8.48 -4.71 -2.57
CA VAL A 163 -9.27 -3.68 -3.25
C VAL A 163 -8.37 -2.82 -4.15
N GLY A 164 -8.09 -3.25 -5.39
CA GLY A 164 -7.38 -2.40 -6.36
C GLY A 164 -6.86 -3.10 -7.62
N ASP A 165 -6.84 -2.37 -8.74
CA ASP A 165 -6.09 -2.79 -9.95
C ASP A 165 -4.60 -2.48 -9.77
N TRP A 166 -3.91 -3.34 -9.02
CA TRP A 166 -2.49 -3.19 -8.70
C TRP A 166 -1.58 -3.27 -9.93
N THR A 167 -2.07 -3.80 -11.04
CA THR A 167 -1.29 -3.91 -12.28
C THR A 167 -0.91 -2.54 -12.84
N ALA A 168 -1.75 -1.53 -12.63
CA ALA A 168 -1.47 -0.14 -13.02
C ALA A 168 -0.26 0.46 -12.28
N LEU A 169 0.07 -0.06 -11.09
CA LEU A 169 1.24 0.33 -10.31
C LEU A 169 2.47 -0.54 -10.61
N GLY A 170 2.36 -1.47 -11.55
CA GLY A 170 3.45 -2.37 -11.93
C GLY A 170 3.60 -3.61 -11.05
N PHE A 171 2.60 -3.92 -10.21
CA PHE A 171 2.58 -5.21 -9.52
C PHE A 171 2.47 -6.35 -10.52
N THR A 172 3.18 -7.43 -10.24
CA THR A 172 3.20 -8.64 -11.05
C THR A 172 2.80 -9.84 -10.21
N ALA A 173 1.95 -10.71 -10.76
CA ALA A 173 1.53 -11.93 -10.09
C ALA A 173 2.76 -12.79 -9.75
N PHE A 174 2.86 -13.22 -8.49
CA PHE A 174 3.96 -14.05 -8.01
C PHE A 174 3.50 -15.48 -7.75
N ARG A 175 2.84 -15.74 -6.61
CA ARG A 175 2.42 -17.10 -6.21
C ARG A 175 1.25 -17.06 -5.22
N LYS A 176 0.37 -18.06 -5.31
CA LYS A 176 -0.73 -18.31 -4.35
C LYS A 176 -1.59 -17.06 -4.03
N GLY A 177 -1.91 -16.27 -5.06
CA GLY A 177 -2.71 -15.06 -4.88
C GLY A 177 -1.94 -13.90 -4.25
N VAL A 178 -0.61 -13.89 -4.33
CA VAL A 178 0.25 -12.78 -3.94
C VAL A 178 0.87 -12.16 -5.18
N SER A 179 0.83 -10.84 -5.26
CA SER A 179 1.49 -10.03 -6.28
C SER A 179 2.61 -9.19 -5.66
N LEU A 180 3.67 -8.96 -6.43
CA LEU A 180 4.86 -8.23 -5.99
C LEU A 180 5.13 -7.01 -6.86
N LEU A 181 5.55 -5.93 -6.22
CA LEU A 181 6.17 -4.76 -6.82
C LEU A 181 7.65 -4.72 -6.44
N ASP A 182 8.52 -4.83 -7.43
CA ASP A 182 9.96 -4.72 -7.27
C ASP A 182 10.37 -3.24 -7.15
N LEU A 183 10.76 -2.80 -5.95
CA LEU A 183 11.05 -1.38 -5.69
C LEU A 183 12.35 -0.91 -6.34
N ALA A 184 13.29 -1.82 -6.63
CA ALA A 184 14.50 -1.49 -7.36
C ALA A 184 14.21 -1.20 -8.84
N ARG A 185 13.15 -1.79 -9.39
CA ARG A 185 12.66 -1.51 -10.75
C ARG A 185 11.71 -0.33 -10.82
N ALA A 186 10.80 -0.24 -9.86
CA ALA A 186 9.75 0.77 -9.86
C ALA A 186 10.24 2.14 -9.43
N GLY A 187 11.26 2.21 -8.55
CA GLY A 187 11.82 3.45 -8.02
C GLY A 187 10.83 4.26 -7.18
N ALA A 188 11.10 4.44 -5.88
CA ALA A 188 10.20 5.19 -4.99
C ALA A 188 9.85 6.61 -5.51
N ALA A 189 10.81 7.31 -6.12
CA ALA A 189 10.58 8.62 -6.71
C ALA A 189 9.66 8.57 -7.94
N GLU A 190 9.77 7.53 -8.77
CA GLU A 190 8.94 7.35 -9.97
C GLU A 190 7.51 6.94 -9.60
N LEU A 191 7.34 6.04 -8.62
CA LEU A 191 6.04 5.70 -8.04
C LEU A 191 5.34 6.96 -7.51
N ARG A 192 6.04 7.77 -6.71
CA ARG A 192 5.49 9.05 -6.21
C ARG A 192 5.12 9.98 -7.36
N ALA A 193 6.01 10.15 -8.34
CA ALA A 193 5.76 11.04 -9.47
C ALA A 193 4.58 10.56 -10.33
N ALA A 194 4.42 9.24 -10.50
CA ALA A 194 3.28 8.65 -11.20
C ALA A 194 1.97 8.88 -10.44
N GLY A 195 1.97 8.65 -9.12
CA GLY A 195 0.82 8.95 -8.25
C GLY A 195 0.42 10.43 -8.33
N ARG A 196 1.37 11.36 -8.16
CA ARG A 196 1.11 12.81 -8.24
C ARG A 196 0.60 13.25 -9.61
N ARG A 197 1.14 12.71 -10.70
CA ARG A 197 0.62 12.97 -12.05
C ARG A 197 -0.81 12.50 -12.18
N ARG A 198 -1.12 11.29 -11.69
CA ARG A 198 -2.46 10.73 -11.77
C ARG A 198 -3.45 11.53 -10.93
N LEU A 199 -3.05 11.97 -9.74
CA LEU A 199 -3.88 12.83 -8.90
C LEU A 199 -4.16 14.18 -9.56
N ALA A 200 -3.14 14.79 -10.19
CA ALA A 200 -3.30 16.03 -10.95
C ALA A 200 -4.22 15.85 -12.18
N GLU A 201 -4.17 14.71 -12.86
CA GLU A 201 -5.10 14.39 -13.94
C GLU A 201 -6.54 14.25 -13.45
N LEU A 202 -6.76 13.64 -12.28
CA LEU A 202 -8.08 13.50 -11.67
C LEU A 202 -8.61 14.86 -11.21
N SER A 203 -7.76 15.69 -10.60
CA SER A 203 -8.09 17.06 -10.18
C SER A 203 -8.46 17.94 -11.38
N ALA A 204 -7.66 17.94 -12.44
CA ALA A 204 -7.97 18.69 -13.66
C ALA A 204 -9.26 18.22 -14.35
N ALA A 205 -9.61 16.93 -14.23
CA ALA A 205 -10.86 16.40 -14.73
C ALA A 205 -12.07 16.75 -13.85
N TYR A 206 -11.85 17.00 -12.56
CA TYR A 206 -12.89 17.45 -11.63
C TYR A 206 -13.27 18.92 -11.85
N GLU A 207 -12.30 19.77 -12.20
CA GLU A 207 -12.51 21.21 -12.39
C GLU A 207 -13.17 21.59 -13.74
N GLY A 208 -13.24 20.66 -14.71
CA GLY A 208 -13.61 20.95 -16.11
C GLY A 208 -14.94 20.35 -16.55
#